data_AF-X6M260-F1
#
_entry.id   AF-X6M260-F1
#
_cell.length_a   1.000
_cell.length_b   1.000
_cell.length_c   1.000
_cell.angle_alpha   90.00
_cell.angle_beta   90.00
_cell.angle_gamma   90.00
#
_symmetry.space_group_name_H-M   'P 1'
#
loop_
_entity.id
_entity.type
_entity.pdbx_description
1 polymer ?
#
loop_
_entity_poly.entity_id
_entity_poly.type
_entity_poly.pdbx_seq_one_letter_code
_entity_poly.pdbx_strand_id
1 'polypeptide(L)'
;MAAFETENGIPFAWVNLREGVLKDEITDTCTAGVGTLLVELSMLSYYTANDKYFVSGHKALLQLWKLRNKSNNLFGNSFDRNTLEWTNENSGIGAGIDSFYEYLLKTFLLTGYHKYWDMFLLAYRGALKYLRQVLFCAKVQKINLISI
;
A
#
# COMPACT_ATOMS: atom_id res chain seq x y z
N MET A 1 3.29 -14.03 11.14
CA MET A 1 2.14 -13.21 11.62
C MET A 1 2.56 -12.12 12.59
N ALA A 2 3.60 -12.30 13.40
CA ALA A 2 4.13 -11.28 14.31
C ALA A 2 4.25 -9.87 13.70
N ALA A 3 4.65 -9.74 12.43
CA ALA A 3 4.72 -8.44 11.76
C ALA A 3 3.37 -7.68 11.70
N PHE A 4 2.24 -8.37 11.79
CA PHE A 4 0.89 -7.78 11.74
C PHE A 4 0.30 -7.51 13.13
N GLU A 5 1.04 -7.77 14.20
CA GLU A 5 0.61 -7.51 15.58
C GLU A 5 0.81 -6.02 15.92
N THR A 6 0.10 -5.16 15.19
CA THR A 6 0.13 -3.70 15.35
C THR A 6 -1.27 -3.17 15.63
N GLU A 7 -1.35 -2.13 16.47
CA GLU A 7 -2.64 -1.54 16.85
C GLU A 7 -3.38 -0.90 15.67
N ASN A 8 -2.63 -0.30 14.74
CA ASN A 8 -3.18 0.39 13.58
C ASN A 8 -3.35 -0.49 12.35
N GLY A 9 -2.82 -1.73 12.35
CA GLY A 9 -2.94 -2.69 11.25
C GLY A 9 -1.96 -2.50 10.10
N ILE A 10 -1.03 -1.55 10.17
CA ILE A 10 0.12 -1.48 9.25
C ILE A 10 1.21 -2.42 9.81
N PRO A 11 1.75 -3.36 9.02
CA PRO A 11 2.72 -4.31 9.52
C PRO A 11 4.09 -3.66 9.76
N PHE A 12 4.87 -4.24 10.67
CA PHE A 12 6.30 -3.97 10.80
C PHE A 12 7.03 -4.31 9.49
N ALA A 13 8.01 -3.50 9.09
CA ALA A 13 8.75 -3.72 7.85
C ALA A 13 9.74 -4.88 7.99
N TRP A 14 10.29 -5.07 9.19
CA TRP A 14 11.26 -6.12 9.50
C TRP A 14 10.76 -7.05 10.60
N VAL A 15 10.97 -8.34 10.40
CA VAL A 15 10.68 -9.37 11.39
C VAL A 15 11.81 -10.41 11.38
N ASN A 16 12.33 -10.74 12.56
CA ASN A 16 13.22 -11.86 12.73
C ASN A 16 12.39 -13.15 12.77
N LEU A 17 12.70 -14.12 11.91
CA LEU A 17 11.91 -15.36 11.81
C LEU A 17 12.04 -16.28 13.03
N ARG A 18 13.10 -16.13 13.83
CA ARG A 18 13.32 -16.86 15.08
C ARG A 18 12.79 -16.10 16.30
N GLU A 19 13.08 -14.80 16.36
CA GLU A 19 12.89 -13.98 17.57
C GLU A 19 11.67 -13.05 17.50
N GLY A 20 11.03 -12.95 16.33
CA GLY A 20 9.89 -12.06 16.12
C GLY A 20 10.30 -10.62 15.82
N VAL A 21 9.47 -9.66 16.21
CA VAL A 21 9.71 -8.23 15.97
C VAL A 21 10.68 -7.69 17.01
N LEU A 22 11.71 -6.98 16.57
CA LEU A 22 12.69 -6.34 17.46
C LEU A 22 12.06 -5.11 18.14
N LYS A 23 12.49 -4.81 19.38
CA LYS A 23 11.92 -3.68 20.16
C LYS A 23 12.13 -2.31 19.49
N ASP A 24 13.28 -2.13 18.86
CA ASP A 24 13.67 -0.87 18.21
C ASP A 24 13.60 -0.96 16.68
N GLU A 25 12.57 -1.64 16.17
CA GLU A 25 12.34 -1.76 14.74
C GLU A 25 12.01 -0.39 14.11
N ILE A 26 12.52 -0.17 12.90
CA ILE A 26 12.37 1.10 12.19
C ILE A 26 10.92 1.33 11.76
N THR A 27 10.40 2.52 12.01
CA THR A 27 8.99 2.83 11.72
C THR A 27 8.72 3.15 10.25
N ASP A 28 9.75 3.55 9.50
CA ASP A 28 9.62 3.89 8.08
C ASP A 28 9.30 2.65 7.24
N THR A 29 8.24 2.73 6.45
CA THR A 29 7.83 1.67 5.53
C THR A 29 7.37 2.28 4.22
N CYS A 30 7.40 1.50 3.14
CA CYS A 30 7.01 1.95 1.82
C CYS A 30 5.60 1.48 1.43
N THR A 31 4.96 2.20 0.51
CA THR A 31 3.63 1.88 -0.02
C THR A 31 3.57 0.46 -0.57
N ALA A 32 4.58 0.03 -1.33
CA ALA A 32 4.70 -1.33 -1.82
C ALA A 32 4.84 -2.35 -0.68
N GLY A 33 5.68 -2.08 0.33
CA GLY A 33 5.92 -2.99 1.46
C GLY A 33 4.66 -3.36 2.23
N VAL A 34 3.69 -2.45 2.29
CA VAL A 34 2.40 -2.68 2.97
C VAL A 34 1.31 -3.16 2.00
N GLY A 35 1.30 -2.63 0.77
CA GLY A 35 0.25 -2.89 -0.22
C GLY A 35 0.38 -4.20 -0.99
N THR A 36 1.56 -4.82 -0.97
CA THR A 36 1.95 -5.92 -1.87
C THR A 36 2.03 -7.26 -1.15
N LEU A 37 1.08 -7.54 -0.24
CA LEU A 37 1.04 -8.80 0.54
C LEU A 37 -0.24 -9.61 0.34
N LEU A 38 -1.26 -8.98 -0.25
CA LEU A 38 -2.61 -9.53 -0.22
C LEU A 38 -2.77 -10.76 -1.13
N VAL A 39 -2.01 -10.85 -2.22
CA VAL A 39 -2.08 -11.99 -3.15
C VAL A 39 -1.62 -13.28 -2.45
N GLU A 40 -0.42 -13.26 -1.86
CA GLU A 40 0.18 -14.40 -1.16
C GLU A 40 -0.63 -14.79 0.06
N LEU A 41 -1.07 -13.80 0.85
CA LEU A 41 -1.86 -14.06 2.04
C LEU A 41 -3.27 -14.58 1.72
N SER A 42 -3.86 -14.16 0.60
CA SER A 42 -5.12 -14.74 0.10
C SER A 42 -4.95 -16.22 -0.25
N MET A 43 -3.90 -16.55 -1.01
CA MET A 43 -3.59 -17.93 -1.39
C MET A 43 -3.29 -18.81 -0.17
N LEU A 44 -2.53 -18.27 0.79
CA LEU A 44 -2.21 -18.98 2.01
C LEU A 44 -3.46 -19.25 2.85
N SER A 45 -4.36 -18.27 2.99
CA SER A 45 -5.65 -18.48 3.65
C SER A 45 -6.47 -19.58 2.98
N TYR A 46 -6.54 -19.57 1.65
CA TYR A 46 -7.25 -20.58 0.88
C TYR A 46 -6.71 -22.00 1.14
N TYR A 47 -5.40 -22.21 0.99
CA TYR A 47 -4.81 -23.55 1.14
C TYR A 47 -4.71 -24.04 2.59
N THR A 48 -4.72 -23.14 3.57
CA THR A 48 -4.66 -23.52 4.99
C THR A 48 -6.04 -23.53 5.67
N ALA A 49 -7.10 -23.17 4.96
CA ALA A 49 -8.44 -22.94 5.52
C ALA A 49 -8.41 -22.02 6.76
N ASN A 50 -7.54 -21.00 6.74
CA ASN A 50 -7.34 -20.09 7.86
C ASN A 50 -7.34 -18.63 7.37
N ASP A 51 -8.44 -17.92 7.58
CA ASP A 51 -8.65 -16.57 7.06
C ASP A 51 -7.75 -15.50 7.70
N LYS A 52 -7.01 -15.82 8.77
CA LYS A 52 -6.15 -14.84 9.46
C LYS A 52 -5.15 -14.16 8.51
N TYR A 53 -4.63 -14.89 7.53
CA TYR A 53 -3.64 -14.37 6.58
C TYR A 53 -4.28 -13.31 5.68
N PHE A 54 -5.37 -13.66 5.00
CA PHE A 54 -6.17 -12.74 4.19
C PHE A 54 -6.63 -11.52 4.99
N VAL A 55 -7.19 -11.73 6.18
CA VAL A 55 -7.70 -10.64 7.03
C VAL A 55 -6.58 -9.66 7.40
N SER A 56 -5.39 -10.14 7.75
CA SER A 56 -4.24 -9.30 8.06
C SER A 56 -3.77 -8.48 6.86
N GLY A 57 -3.58 -9.12 5.69
CA GLY A 57 -3.22 -8.41 4.46
C GLY A 57 -4.28 -7.39 4.03
N HIS A 58 -5.57 -7.76 4.18
CA HIS A 58 -6.67 -6.89 3.82
C HIS A 58 -6.75 -5.65 4.71
N LYS A 59 -6.58 -5.83 6.03
CA LYS A 59 -6.51 -4.72 6.99
C LYS A 59 -5.36 -3.77 6.66
N ALA A 60 -4.17 -4.29 6.40
CA ALA A 60 -3.01 -3.49 6.03
C ALA A 60 -3.27 -2.65 4.77
N LEU A 61 -3.80 -3.26 3.71
CA LEU A 61 -4.17 -2.58 2.47
C LEU A 61 -5.22 -1.48 2.71
N LEU A 62 -6.24 -1.75 3.52
CA LEU A 62 -7.28 -0.75 3.82
C LEU A 62 -6.73 0.45 4.61
N GLN A 63 -5.77 0.23 5.49
CA GLN A 63 -5.13 1.32 6.24
C GLN A 63 -4.25 2.17 5.32
N LEU A 64 -3.41 1.54 4.51
CA LEU A 64 -2.64 2.23 3.47
C LEU A 64 -3.56 3.04 2.53
N TRP A 65 -4.68 2.45 2.10
CA TRP A 65 -5.66 3.11 1.23
C TRP A 65 -6.23 4.41 1.82
N LYS A 66 -6.31 4.51 3.15
CA LYS A 66 -6.77 5.73 3.82
C LYS A 66 -5.76 6.87 3.71
N LEU A 67 -4.46 6.58 3.60
CA LEU A 67 -3.37 7.56 3.56
C LEU A 67 -3.26 8.30 2.22
N ARG A 68 -3.88 7.76 1.16
CA ARG A 68 -3.90 8.40 -0.15
C ARG A 68 -4.43 9.82 -0.07
N ASN A 69 -3.91 10.70 -0.92
CA ASN A 69 -4.48 12.02 -1.08
C ASN A 69 -5.86 11.91 -1.76
N LYS A 70 -6.89 12.48 -1.12
CA LYS A 70 -8.29 12.34 -1.55
C LYS A 70 -8.62 13.11 -2.82
N SER A 71 -7.87 14.16 -3.15
CA SER A 71 -8.13 14.98 -4.35
C SER A 71 -7.54 14.38 -5.61
N ASN A 72 -6.43 13.65 -5.51
CA ASN A 72 -5.71 13.11 -6.67
C ASN A 72 -5.55 11.57 -6.68
N ASN A 73 -5.94 10.88 -5.61
CA ASN A 73 -5.78 9.43 -5.40
C ASN A 73 -4.33 8.92 -5.49
N LEU A 74 -3.34 9.80 -5.31
CA LEU A 74 -1.93 9.43 -5.28
C LEU A 74 -1.47 9.01 -3.89
N PHE A 75 -0.39 8.22 -3.88
CA PHE A 75 0.27 7.69 -2.69
C PHE A 75 1.73 8.17 -2.65
N GLY A 76 2.27 8.40 -1.46
CA GLY A 76 3.70 8.67 -1.30
C GLY A 76 4.52 7.39 -1.45
N ASN A 77 5.84 7.53 -1.42
CA ASN A 77 6.76 6.39 -1.49
C ASN A 77 6.88 5.68 -0.15
N SER A 78 7.17 6.46 0.91
CA SER A 78 7.34 5.96 2.28
C SER A 78 6.60 6.81 3.28
N PHE A 79 6.20 6.19 4.39
CA PHE A 79 5.51 6.80 5.50
C PHE A 79 5.93 6.15 6.83
N ASP A 80 5.75 6.89 7.92
CA ASP A 80 5.97 6.37 9.26
C ASP A 80 4.77 5.52 9.67
N ARG A 81 5.03 4.26 10.02
CA ARG A 81 4.01 3.28 10.43
C ARG A 81 3.20 3.75 11.64
N ASN A 82 3.80 4.45 12.59
CA ASN A 82 3.15 4.86 13.85
C ASN A 82 2.32 6.13 13.66
N THR A 83 2.90 7.18 13.05
CA THR A 83 2.22 8.46 12.87
C THR A 83 1.26 8.46 11.67
N LEU A 84 1.48 7.55 10.72
CA LEU A 84 0.75 7.46 9.45
C LEU A 84 0.95 8.70 8.56
N GLU A 85 2.07 9.40 8.73
CA GLU A 85 2.47 10.55 7.93
C GLU A 85 3.50 10.16 6.88
N TRP A 86 3.36 10.73 5.67
CA TRP A 86 4.30 10.50 4.57
C TRP A 86 5.67 11.09 4.91
N THR A 87 6.69 10.25 4.99
CA THR A 87 8.10 10.63 5.15
C THR A 87 8.74 10.93 3.80
N ASN A 88 8.23 10.31 2.74
CA ASN A 88 8.58 10.58 1.35
C ASN A 88 7.32 10.70 0.49
N GLU A 89 6.93 11.94 0.21
CA GLU A 89 5.73 12.28 -0.57
C GLU A 89 5.90 12.13 -2.09
N ASN A 90 7.00 11.55 -2.55
CA ASN A 90 7.19 11.31 -3.98
C ASN A 90 6.26 10.18 -4.44
N SER A 91 5.24 10.53 -5.23
CA SER A 91 4.39 9.60 -5.96
C SER A 91 5.03 9.20 -7.27
N GLY A 92 4.86 7.95 -7.65
CA GLY A 92 5.39 7.42 -8.89
C GLY A 92 4.82 6.03 -9.20
N ILE A 93 5.35 5.43 -10.25
CA ILE A 93 5.13 4.03 -10.63
C ILE A 93 6.41 3.20 -10.52
N GLY A 94 7.43 3.74 -9.87
CA GLY A 94 8.73 3.10 -9.66
C GLY A 94 8.88 2.49 -8.27
N ALA A 95 10.13 2.19 -7.91
CA ALA A 95 10.49 1.50 -6.68
C ALA A 95 9.82 2.09 -5.44
N GLY A 96 9.25 1.23 -4.59
CA GLY A 96 8.54 1.60 -3.36
C GLY A 96 7.04 1.86 -3.54
N ILE A 97 6.53 1.89 -4.79
CA ILE A 97 5.10 2.07 -5.09
C ILE A 97 4.61 1.14 -6.20
N ASP A 98 5.43 0.87 -7.21
CA ASP A 98 5.14 0.04 -8.39
C ASP A 98 4.11 -1.10 -8.17
N SER A 99 4.46 -2.06 -7.32
CA SER A 99 3.72 -3.29 -7.09
C SER A 99 2.41 -3.11 -6.34
N PHE A 100 2.19 -1.94 -5.71
CA PHE A 100 0.88 -1.62 -5.13
C PHE A 100 -0.22 -1.59 -6.20
N TYR A 101 0.04 -0.96 -7.36
CA TYR A 101 -0.93 -0.94 -8.46
C TYR A 101 -1.16 -2.34 -9.03
N GLU A 102 -0.07 -3.09 -9.20
CA GLU A 102 -0.09 -4.47 -9.67
C GLU A 102 -0.95 -5.35 -8.75
N TYR A 103 -0.80 -5.23 -7.44
CA TYR A 103 -1.48 -6.10 -6.47
C TYR A 103 -2.95 -5.78 -6.31
N LEU A 104 -3.37 -4.52 -6.48
CA LEU A 104 -4.80 -4.21 -6.55
C LEU A 104 -5.48 -4.93 -7.71
N LEU A 105 -4.88 -4.89 -8.90
CA LEU A 105 -5.40 -5.59 -10.07
C LEU A 105 -5.33 -7.11 -9.92
N LYS A 106 -4.18 -7.65 -9.52
CA LYS A 106 -4.00 -9.10 -9.32
C LYS A 106 -4.94 -9.65 -8.26
N THR A 107 -5.17 -8.93 -7.16
CA THR A 107 -6.10 -9.38 -6.12
C THR A 107 -7.54 -9.40 -6.63
N PHE A 108 -7.95 -8.42 -7.45
CA PHE A 108 -9.25 -8.49 -8.12
C PHE A 108 -9.36 -9.74 -9.00
N LEU A 109 -8.38 -10.00 -9.86
CA LEU A 109 -8.39 -11.18 -10.74
C LEU A 109 -8.37 -12.49 -9.95
N LEU A 110 -7.66 -12.54 -8.82
CA LEU A 110 -7.55 -13.72 -7.97
C LEU A 110 -8.84 -14.01 -7.21
N THR A 111 -9.48 -12.98 -6.66
CA THR A 111 -10.59 -13.14 -5.69
C THR A 111 -11.98 -12.86 -6.28
N GLY A 112 -12.06 -12.18 -7.41
CA GLY A 112 -13.31 -11.67 -7.99
C GLY A 112 -13.93 -10.49 -7.22
N TYR A 113 -13.30 -10.01 -6.14
CA TYR A 113 -13.86 -8.93 -5.34
C TYR A 113 -13.66 -7.56 -6.00
N HIS A 114 -14.74 -7.00 -6.52
CA HIS A 114 -14.78 -5.71 -7.23
C HIS A 114 -14.19 -4.53 -6.46
N LYS A 115 -14.20 -4.54 -5.12
CA LYS A 115 -13.57 -3.48 -4.32
C LYS A 115 -12.10 -3.22 -4.70
N TYR A 116 -11.35 -4.26 -5.04
CA TYR A 116 -9.94 -4.10 -5.44
C TYR A 116 -9.80 -3.53 -6.85
N TRP A 117 -10.75 -3.84 -7.74
CA TRP A 117 -10.86 -3.21 -9.04
C TRP A 117 -11.16 -1.72 -8.92
N ASP A 118 -12.10 -1.34 -8.06
CA ASP A 118 -12.45 0.06 -7.84
C ASP A 118 -11.26 0.86 -7.28
N MET A 119 -10.54 0.27 -6.32
CA MET A 119 -9.30 0.83 -5.78
C MET A 119 -8.23 0.98 -6.88
N PHE A 120 -8.00 -0.06 -7.67
CA PHE A 120 -7.06 -0.02 -8.79
C PHE A 120 -7.41 1.10 -9.77
N LEU A 121 -8.67 1.18 -10.19
CA LEU A 121 -9.14 2.14 -11.19
C LEU A 121 -8.98 3.59 -10.71
N LEU A 122 -9.27 3.86 -9.43
CA LEU A 122 -9.08 5.19 -8.84
C LEU A 122 -7.61 5.58 -8.77
N ALA A 123 -6.74 4.69 -8.27
CA ALA A 123 -5.32 4.94 -8.15
C ALA A 123 -4.66 5.09 -9.54
N TYR A 124 -5.00 4.19 -10.48
CA TYR A 124 -4.51 4.20 -11.86
C TYR A 124 -4.92 5.47 -12.62
N ARG A 125 -6.17 5.92 -12.48
CA ARG A 125 -6.62 7.18 -13.09
C ARG A 125 -5.89 8.39 -12.51
N GLY A 126 -5.64 8.40 -11.20
CA GLY A 126 -4.81 9.41 -10.54
C GLY A 126 -3.40 9.43 -11.14
N ALA A 127 -2.75 8.27 -11.19
CA ALA A 127 -1.43 8.11 -11.78
C ALA A 127 -1.37 8.60 -13.24
N LEU A 128 -2.30 8.16 -14.10
CA LEU A 128 -2.35 8.58 -15.50
C LEU A 128 -2.55 10.09 -15.68
N LYS A 129 -3.34 10.72 -14.82
CA LYS A 129 -3.62 12.16 -14.92
C LYS A 129 -2.41 12.99 -14.49
N TYR A 130 -1.76 12.60 -13.39
CA TYR A 130 -0.82 13.46 -12.69
C TYR A 130 0.65 13.09 -12.87
N LEU A 131 0.96 11.84 -13.20
CA LEU A 131 2.34 11.37 -13.43
C LEU A 131 2.73 11.40 -14.92
N ARG A 132 1.77 11.55 -15.85
CA ARG A 132 2.05 11.56 -17.29
C ARG A 132 2.74 12.83 -17.79
N GLN A 133 2.68 13.93 -17.04
CA GLN A 133 3.25 15.23 -17.44
C GLN A 133 4.60 15.55 -16.79
N VAL A 134 5.03 14.78 -15.79
CA VAL A 134 6.25 15.04 -15.01
C VAL A 134 7.13 13.80 -15.11
N LEU A 135 8.40 13.94 -15.49
CA LEU A 135 9.36 12.84 -15.56
C LEU A 135 9.33 12.03 -14.24
N PHE A 136 8.73 10.83 -14.31
CA PHE A 136 8.77 9.71 -13.35
C PHE A 136 8.32 9.93 -11.89
N CYS A 137 8.06 11.16 -11.43
CA CYS A 137 7.72 11.44 -10.03
C CYS A 137 6.90 12.74 -9.84
N ALA A 138 5.87 12.74 -8.98
CA ALA A 138 5.13 13.94 -8.56
C ALA A 138 4.94 13.97 -7.04
N LYS A 139 4.90 15.14 -6.41
CA LYS A 139 4.61 15.23 -4.96
C LYS A 139 3.12 14.98 -4.68
N VAL A 140 2.81 14.12 -3.70
CA VAL A 140 1.45 13.82 -3.23
C VAL A 140 0.64 15.07 -2.93
N GLN A 141 1.26 16.13 -2.37
CA GLN A 141 0.58 17.32 -1.89
C GLN A 141 0.55 18.54 -2.85
N LYS A 142 1.44 18.62 -3.85
CA LYS A 142 1.56 19.82 -4.72
C LYS A 142 1.22 19.50 -6.17
N ILE A 143 -0.07 19.49 -6.48
CA ILE A 143 -0.55 19.75 -7.83
C ILE A 143 -1.56 20.88 -7.76
N ASN A 144 -1.05 22.12 -7.73
CA ASN A 144 -1.88 23.29 -7.99
C ASN A 144 -2.19 23.27 -9.48
N LEU A 145 -3.47 23.12 -9.79
CA LEU A 145 -4.03 23.30 -11.13
C LEU A 145 -3.65 24.72 -11.60
N ILE A 146 -2.76 24.81 -12.60
CA ILE A 146 -2.75 26.00 -13.45
C ILE A 146 -4.06 25.94 -14.22
N SER A 147 -4.98 26.83 -13.85
CA SER A 147 -6.19 27.09 -14.63
C SER A 147 -5.75 27.69 -15.96
N ILE A 148 -6.12 27.04 -17.05
CA ILE A 148 -6.16 27.64 -18.38
C ILE A 148 -7.63 27.86 -18.71
#